data_AF-A0A932Z6A4-F1
#
_entry.id   AF-A0A932Z6A4-F1
#
_cell.length_a   1.000
_cell.length_b   1.000
_cell.length_c   1.000
_cell.angle_alpha   90.00
_cell.angle_beta   90.00
_cell.angle_gamma   90.00
#
_symmetry.space_group_name_H-M   'P 1'
#
loop_
_entity.id
_entity.type
_entity.pdbx_description
1 polymer ?
#
loop_
_entity_poly.entity_id
_entity_poly.type
_entity_poly.pdbx_seq_one_letter_code
_entity_poly.pdbx_strand_id
1 'polypeptide(L)'
;MIYRHWLTALTFAVVFILAPGVPRVAAQQVVMKIGDAGPAQIHRHFMAAASFVFKDYVERLSGGKIRVEVYPENQLGPTKALMEQAKAGVLPAVSTHASVSTLFVPAMELIFMPFAFNSPEEAWKLYD
;
A
#
# COMPACT_ATOMS: atom_id res chain seq x y z
N MET A 1 17.20 -47.58 38.13
CA MET A 1 16.35 -47.74 36.93
C MET A 1 15.58 -46.45 36.54
N ILE A 2 15.66 -45.35 37.32
CA ILE A 2 14.81 -44.15 37.18
C ILE A 2 15.37 -43.11 36.18
N TYR A 3 16.70 -43.01 36.00
CA TYR A 3 17.34 -42.02 35.11
C TYR A 3 17.20 -42.31 33.60
N ARG A 4 16.89 -43.56 33.22
CA ARG A 4 16.79 -43.95 31.80
C ARG A 4 15.52 -43.41 31.13
N HIS A 5 14.48 -43.10 31.92
CA HIS A 5 13.19 -42.60 31.44
C HIS A 5 13.22 -41.08 31.17
N TRP A 6 14.04 -40.33 31.92
CA TRP A 6 14.26 -38.90 31.71
C TRP A 6 15.12 -38.62 30.49
N LEU A 7 16.13 -39.46 30.21
CA LEU A 7 16.93 -39.37 28.98
C LEU A 7 16.12 -39.70 27.71
N THR A 8 15.21 -40.67 27.77
CA THR A 8 14.30 -40.98 26.65
C THR A 8 13.24 -39.91 26.43
N ALA A 9 12.80 -39.23 27.49
CA ALA A 9 11.86 -38.10 27.38
C ALA A 9 12.52 -36.88 26.73
N LEU A 10 13.80 -36.62 27.04
CA LEU A 10 14.60 -35.54 26.44
C LEU A 10 14.88 -35.76 24.96
N THR A 11 15.17 -36.99 24.53
CA THR A 11 15.36 -37.31 23.11
C THR A 11 14.05 -37.23 22.31
N PHE A 12 12.91 -37.59 22.88
CA PHE A 12 11.60 -37.39 22.23
C PHE A 12 11.24 -35.91 22.04
N ALA A 13 11.60 -35.04 23.00
CA ALA A 13 11.33 -33.60 22.91
C ALA A 13 12.19 -32.90 21.82
N VAL A 14 13.43 -33.33 21.61
CA VAL A 14 14.32 -32.77 20.58
C VAL A 14 13.90 -33.19 19.17
N VAL A 15 13.39 -34.42 18.99
CA VAL A 15 12.89 -34.92 17.69
C VAL A 15 11.61 -34.19 17.27
N PHE A 16 10.77 -33.77 18.21
CA PHE A 16 9.54 -33.01 17.90
C PHE A 16 9.82 -31.59 17.38
N ILE A 17 10.97 -31.01 17.74
CA ILE A 17 11.39 -29.66 17.29
C ILE A 17 12.07 -29.71 15.90
N LEU A 18 12.64 -30.86 15.51
CA LEU A 18 13.37 -31.04 14.24
C LEU A 18 12.58 -31.75 13.13
N ALA A 19 11.30 -32.07 13.34
CA ALA A 19 10.48 -32.73 12.32
C ALA A 19 10.29 -31.83 11.08
N PRO A 20 10.79 -32.23 9.89
CA PRO A 20 10.60 -31.50 8.64
C PRO A 20 9.19 -31.77 8.14
N GLY A 21 8.19 -31.11 8.70
CA GLY A 21 6.80 -31.43 8.34
C GLY A 21 5.70 -30.62 9.02
N VAL A 22 6.03 -29.70 9.92
CA VAL A 22 5.02 -28.74 10.38
C VAL A 22 4.79 -27.75 9.24
N PRO A 23 3.60 -27.71 8.60
CA PRO A 23 3.29 -26.65 7.67
C PRO A 23 3.34 -25.34 8.46
N ARG A 24 4.41 -24.57 8.26
CA ARG A 24 4.41 -23.17 8.64
C ARG A 24 3.29 -22.55 7.81
N VAL A 25 2.17 -22.26 8.46
CA VAL A 25 1.13 -21.42 7.87
C VAL A 25 1.80 -20.08 7.60
N ALA A 26 2.29 -19.90 6.37
CA ALA A 26 2.75 -18.61 5.90
C ALA A 26 1.52 -17.70 5.93
N ALA A 27 1.60 -16.62 6.70
CA ALA A 27 0.54 -15.62 6.72
C ALA A 27 0.25 -15.21 5.26
N GLN A 28 -1.01 -15.33 4.85
CA GLN A 28 -1.40 -15.04 3.47
C GLN A 28 -1.10 -13.57 3.17
N GLN A 29 -0.13 -13.33 2.28
CA GLN A 29 0.29 -11.99 1.92
C GLN A 29 -0.80 -11.32 1.07
N VAL A 30 -1.32 -10.20 1.55
CA VAL A 30 -2.33 -9.41 0.83
C VAL A 30 -1.60 -8.51 -0.17
N VAL A 31 -1.94 -8.62 -1.46
CA VAL A 31 -1.37 -7.76 -2.50
C VAL A 31 -2.30 -6.57 -2.75
N MET A 32 -1.82 -5.37 -2.43
CA MET A 32 -2.48 -4.10 -2.67
C MET A 32 -1.97 -3.48 -3.96
N LYS A 33 -2.81 -3.43 -4.99
CA LYS A 33 -2.46 -2.79 -6.27
C LYS A 33 -2.85 -1.31 -6.24
N ILE A 34 -1.94 -0.45 -6.68
CA ILE A 34 -2.15 1.00 -6.75
C ILE A 34 -1.91 1.46 -8.18
N GLY A 35 -2.92 2.09 -8.79
CA GLY A 35 -2.74 2.78 -10.07
C GLY A 35 -2.20 4.18 -9.82
N ASP A 36 -1.13 4.57 -10.52
CA ASP A 36 -0.57 5.92 -10.45
C ASP A 36 -0.57 6.56 -11.85
N ALA A 37 -1.22 7.72 -11.96
CA ALA A 37 -1.32 8.48 -13.20
C ALA A 37 -0.04 9.23 -13.57
N GLY A 38 0.87 9.43 -12.61
CA GLY A 38 2.13 10.13 -12.79
C GLY A 38 3.23 9.28 -13.44
N PRO A 39 4.34 9.91 -13.88
CA PRO A 39 5.49 9.22 -14.45
C PRO A 39 6.20 8.35 -13.42
N ALA A 40 6.92 7.30 -13.84
CA ALA A 40 7.58 6.35 -12.92
C ALA A 40 8.84 6.92 -12.19
N GLN A 41 9.15 8.20 -12.35
CA GLN A 41 10.42 8.80 -11.95
C GLN A 41 10.39 9.30 -10.50
N ILE A 42 10.73 8.41 -9.56
CA ILE A 42 10.67 8.65 -8.10
C ILE A 42 11.40 9.95 -7.68
N HIS A 43 12.60 10.21 -8.20
CA HIS A 43 13.40 11.38 -7.78
C HIS A 43 13.08 12.67 -8.52
N ARG A 44 12.20 12.62 -9.52
CA ARG A 44 11.89 13.77 -10.39
C ARG A 44 10.43 14.18 -10.34
N HIS A 45 9.57 13.35 -9.75
CA HIS A 45 8.14 13.61 -9.73
C HIS A 45 7.51 13.23 -8.39
N PHE A 46 6.77 14.18 -7.81
CA PHE A 46 6.18 14.04 -6.48
C PHE A 46 5.18 12.88 -6.37
N MET A 47 4.38 12.61 -7.42
CA MET A 47 3.41 11.51 -7.40
C MET A 47 4.11 10.15 -7.27
N ALA A 48 5.16 9.90 -8.06
CA ALA A 48 5.94 8.67 -7.92
C ALA A 48 6.61 8.60 -6.56
N ALA A 49 7.23 9.69 -6.09
CA ALA A 49 7.81 9.73 -4.76
C ALA A 49 6.78 9.32 -3.69
N ALA A 50 5.58 9.89 -3.72
CA ALA A 50 4.51 9.57 -2.78
C ALA A 50 4.07 8.10 -2.86
N SER A 51 3.80 7.57 -4.06
CA SER A 51 3.34 6.18 -4.24
C SER A 51 4.38 5.15 -3.79
N PHE A 52 5.66 5.36 -4.12
CA PHE A 52 6.73 4.44 -3.74
C PHE A 52 7.11 4.55 -2.26
N VAL A 53 7.06 5.74 -1.68
CA VAL A 53 7.21 5.92 -0.23
C VAL A 53 6.05 5.27 0.52
N PHE A 54 4.82 5.46 0.06
CA PHE A 54 3.64 4.79 0.63
C PHE A 54 3.80 3.26 0.63
N LYS A 55 4.27 2.69 -0.49
CA LYS A 55 4.64 1.26 -0.58
C LYS A 55 5.61 0.85 0.53
N ASP A 56 6.72 1.55 0.70
CA ASP A 56 7.72 1.23 1.74
C ASP A 56 7.12 1.27 3.16
N TYR A 57 6.38 2.34 3.47
CA TYR A 57 5.72 2.48 4.77
C TYR A 57 4.74 1.35 5.05
N VAL A 58 3.88 0.99 4.09
CA VAL A 58 2.88 -0.07 4.28
C VAL A 58 3.53 -1.43 4.44
N GLU A 59 4.53 -1.75 3.61
CA GLU A 59 5.24 -3.03 3.68
C GLU A 59 5.99 -3.17 5.01
N ARG A 60 6.65 -2.10 5.46
CA ARG A 60 7.38 -2.06 6.74
C ARG A 60 6.45 -2.13 7.95
N LEU A 61 5.40 -1.32 7.99
CA LEU A 61 4.47 -1.25 9.12
C LEU A 61 3.59 -2.51 9.23
N SER A 62 3.29 -3.16 8.10
CA SER A 62 2.54 -4.42 8.11
C SER A 62 3.39 -5.64 8.49
N GLY A 63 4.70 -5.48 8.67
CA GLY A 63 5.64 -6.58 8.89
C GLY A 63 5.67 -7.57 7.72
N GLY A 64 5.51 -7.07 6.49
CA GLY A 64 5.51 -7.87 5.26
C GLY A 64 4.20 -8.59 4.93
N LYS A 65 3.15 -8.42 5.76
CA LYS A 65 1.82 -9.02 5.52
C LYS A 65 1.09 -8.39 4.33
N ILE A 66 1.36 -7.11 4.05
CA ILE A 66 0.85 -6.41 2.87
C ILE A 66 2.00 -6.19 1.92
N ARG A 67 1.81 -6.57 0.65
CA ARG A 67 2.70 -6.23 -0.48
C ARG A 67 2.01 -5.17 -1.32
N VAL A 68 2.69 -4.06 -1.59
CA VAL A 68 2.13 -2.99 -2.42
C VAL A 68 2.76 -3.04 -3.81
N GLU A 69 1.92 -3.04 -4.84
CA GLU A 69 2.33 -2.99 -6.25
C GLU A 69 1.87 -1.66 -6.86
N VAL A 70 2.83 -0.81 -7.23
CA VAL A 70 2.59 0.49 -7.84
C VAL A 70 2.70 0.37 -9.35
N TYR A 71 1.65 0.80 -10.06
CA TYR A 71 1.57 0.79 -11.52
C TYR A 71 1.52 2.23 -12.05
N PRO A 72 2.68 2.84 -12.34
CA PRO A 72 2.77 4.23 -12.80
C PRO A 72 2.32 4.39 -14.26
N GLU A 73 2.33 5.61 -14.76
CA GLU A 73 2.12 5.96 -16.17
C GLU A 73 0.79 5.44 -16.74
N ASN A 74 -0.25 5.39 -15.90
CA ASN A 74 -1.57 4.90 -16.31
C ASN A 74 -1.53 3.46 -16.90
N GLN A 75 -0.60 2.61 -16.45
CA GLN A 75 -0.43 1.23 -16.92
C GLN A 75 -1.70 0.37 -16.77
N LEU A 76 -2.52 0.65 -15.76
CA LEU A 76 -3.78 -0.05 -15.51
C LEU A 76 -4.98 0.56 -16.26
N GLY A 77 -4.74 1.55 -17.11
CA GLY A 77 -5.73 2.26 -17.91
C GLY A 77 -5.73 3.78 -17.67
N PRO A 78 -6.50 4.54 -18.47
CA PRO A 78 -6.59 6.00 -18.32
C PRO A 78 -7.06 6.42 -16.92
N THR A 79 -6.61 7.58 -16.45
CA THR A 79 -6.83 8.04 -15.07
C THR A 79 -8.30 8.05 -14.64
N LYS A 80 -9.23 8.44 -15.52
CA LYS A 80 -10.67 8.39 -15.24
C LYS A 80 -11.15 6.96 -14.96
N ALA A 81 -10.68 5.98 -15.74
CA ALA A 81 -11.04 4.58 -15.54
C ALA A 81 -10.45 4.02 -14.24
N LEU A 82 -9.23 4.44 -13.86
CA LEU A 82 -8.64 4.08 -12.55
C LEU A 82 -9.50 4.58 -11.40
N MET A 83 -9.96 5.83 -11.46
CA MET A 83 -10.84 6.42 -10.45
C MET A 83 -12.20 5.69 -10.37
N GLU A 84 -12.78 5.27 -11.49
CA GLU A 84 -13.98 4.42 -11.49
C GLU A 84 -13.72 3.05 -10.86
N GLN A 85 -12.57 2.42 -11.15
CA GLN A 85 -12.16 1.16 -10.52
C GLN A 85 -11.97 1.31 -9.00
N ALA A 86 -11.43 2.44 -8.55
CA ALA A 86 -11.31 2.75 -7.13
C ALA A 86 -12.68 2.91 -6.47
N LYS A 87 -13.59 3.67 -7.10
CA LYS A 87 -14.97 3.83 -6.64
C LYS A 87 -15.75 2.51 -6.58
N ALA A 88 -15.50 1.62 -7.54
CA ALA A 88 -16.08 0.28 -7.57
C ALA A 88 -15.44 -0.70 -6.55
N GLY A 89 -14.38 -0.29 -5.84
CA GLY A 89 -13.65 -1.13 -4.88
C GLY A 89 -12.73 -2.17 -5.51
N VAL A 90 -12.51 -2.11 -6.83
CA VAL A 90 -11.60 -3.01 -7.55
C VAL A 90 -10.15 -2.66 -7.25
N LEU A 91 -9.82 -1.36 -7.26
CA LEU A 91 -8.54 -0.86 -6.81
C LEU A 91 -8.68 -0.27 -5.40
N PRO A 92 -7.85 -0.70 -4.43
CA PRO A 92 -7.92 -0.17 -3.08
C PRO A 92 -7.40 1.27 -2.97
N ALA A 93 -6.56 1.73 -3.91
CA ALA A 93 -6.09 3.12 -3.97
C ALA A 93 -5.66 3.50 -5.39
N VAL A 94 -5.78 4.80 -5.71
CA VAL A 94 -5.31 5.41 -6.96
C VAL A 94 -4.67 6.76 -6.66
N SER A 95 -3.50 7.01 -7.25
CA SER A 95 -2.86 8.32 -7.30
C SER A 95 -3.26 9.02 -8.60
N THR A 96 -3.87 10.20 -8.49
CA THR A 96 -4.48 10.93 -9.61
C THR A 96 -4.14 12.42 -9.56
N HIS A 97 -4.48 13.13 -10.63
CA HIS A 97 -4.40 14.58 -10.67
C HIS A 97 -5.61 15.23 -9.97
N ALA A 98 -5.34 16.35 -9.32
CA ALA A 98 -6.33 17.23 -8.70
C ALA A 98 -7.54 17.51 -9.61
N SER A 99 -7.29 17.89 -10.87
CA SER A 99 -8.31 18.22 -11.86
C SER A 99 -9.22 17.05 -12.24
N VAL A 100 -8.74 15.81 -12.18
CA VAL A 100 -9.56 14.62 -12.47
C VAL A 100 -10.44 14.29 -11.26
N SER A 101 -9.99 14.63 -10.05
CA SER A 101 -10.71 14.34 -8.81
C SER A 101 -12.05 15.10 -8.72
N THR A 102 -12.14 16.29 -9.33
CA THR A 102 -13.38 17.09 -9.35
C THR A 102 -14.53 16.39 -10.07
N LEU A 103 -14.22 15.55 -11.07
CA LEU A 103 -15.22 14.74 -11.80
C LEU A 103 -15.94 13.72 -10.90
N PHE A 104 -15.32 13.34 -9.78
CA PHE A 104 -15.84 12.35 -8.85
C PHE A 104 -16.32 12.99 -7.54
N VAL A 105 -15.67 14.07 -7.13
CA VAL A 105 -16.00 14.83 -5.92
C VAL A 105 -16.17 16.30 -6.30
N PRO A 106 -17.40 16.73 -6.69
CA PRO A 106 -17.64 18.10 -7.15
C PRO A 106 -17.24 19.18 -6.13
N ALA A 107 -17.31 18.88 -4.83
CA ALA A 107 -16.86 19.79 -3.77
C ALA A 107 -15.38 20.19 -3.89
N MET A 108 -14.55 19.37 -4.54
CA MET A 108 -13.15 19.70 -4.81
C MET A 108 -12.99 20.84 -5.82
N GLU A 109 -14.02 21.23 -6.58
CA GLU A 109 -13.91 22.37 -7.50
C GLU A 109 -13.66 23.69 -6.75
N LEU A 110 -14.20 23.82 -5.54
CA LEU A 110 -14.05 25.04 -4.73
C LEU A 110 -12.58 25.36 -4.44
N ILE A 111 -11.77 24.33 -4.21
CA ILE A 111 -10.36 24.46 -3.87
C ILE A 111 -9.47 24.73 -5.10
N PHE A 112 -10.01 24.54 -6.30
CA PHE A 112 -9.31 24.78 -7.57
C PHE A 112 -9.79 26.04 -8.29
N MET A 113 -10.64 26.85 -7.64
CA MET A 113 -11.11 28.09 -8.22
C MET A 113 -9.94 29.07 -8.41
N PRO A 114 -9.82 29.73 -9.59
CA PRO A 114 -8.76 30.70 -9.83
C PRO A 114 -8.78 31.82 -8.79
N PHE A 115 -7.62 32.13 -8.22
CA PHE A 115 -7.45 33.18 -7.20
C PHE A 115 -8.26 32.96 -5.90
N ALA A 116 -8.64 31.71 -5.58
CA ALA A 116 -9.36 31.39 -4.35
C ALA A 116 -8.56 31.63 -3.06
N PHE A 117 -7.23 31.63 -3.14
CA PHE A 117 -6.32 31.83 -2.02
C PHE A 117 -5.35 32.96 -2.31
N ASN A 118 -4.97 33.72 -1.29
CA ASN A 118 -4.05 34.85 -1.43
C ASN A 118 -2.58 34.39 -1.41
N SER A 119 -2.30 33.18 -0.92
CA SER A 119 -0.97 32.59 -0.84
C SER A 119 -1.02 31.05 -0.84
N PRO A 120 0.05 30.36 -1.29
CA PRO A 120 0.16 28.91 -1.15
C PRO A 120 0.03 28.43 0.30
N GLU A 121 0.56 29.19 1.27
CA GLU A 121 0.48 28.85 2.70
C GLU A 121 -0.97 28.88 3.21
N GLU A 122 -1.78 29.84 2.75
CA GLU A 122 -3.22 29.86 3.04
C GLU A 122 -3.93 28.64 2.45
N ALA A 123 -3.56 28.23 1.23
CA ALA A 123 -4.12 27.02 0.62
C ALA A 123 -3.73 25.74 1.38
N TRP A 124 -2.51 25.65 1.93
CA TRP A 124 -2.07 24.50 2.72
C TRP A 124 -2.84 24.35 4.04
N LYS A 125 -3.24 25.45 4.69
CA LYS A 125 -4.07 25.41 5.91
C LYS A 125 -5.43 24.77 5.73
N LEU A 126 -5.90 24.60 4.49
CA LEU A 126 -7.12 23.86 4.21
C LEU A 126 -6.96 22.36 4.49
N TYR A 127 -5.75 21.83 4.37
CA TYR A 127 -5.44 20.42 4.53
C TYR A 127 -4.93 20.06 5.93
N ASP A 128 -4.67 21.06 6.79
CA ASP A 128 -4.31 20.90 8.21
C ASP A 128 -5.55 20.66 9.09
#